data_AF-I6NX36-F1
#
_entry.id   AF-I6NX36-F1
#
_cell.length_a   1.000
_cell.length_b   1.000
_cell.length_c   1.000
_cell.angle_alpha   90.00
_cell.angle_beta   90.00
_cell.angle_gamma   90.00
#
_symmetry.space_group_name_H-M   'P 1'
#
loop_
_entity.id
_entity.type
_entity.pdbx_description
1 polymer ?
#
loop_
_entity_poly.entity_id
_entity_poly.type
_entity_poly.pdbx_seq_one_letter_code
_entity_poly.pdbx_strand_id
1 'polypeptide(L)'
;DEALLHLPAYQKYKEFDSVDISKETTSQCNNLGSKEESDKTLCKKIAQNLRKLSTLQGDELKNGCYYFQHWFYEQIAKTYYDGKNKNNKYHVGEKLFDIIALFISEYSKLEPCRCYEPGKPEDWKVEKYLHDYFKNHQDIKCSNSSKDRCEKYIQYVTYINSLFPEKENKCCDGEELDEYEFCEPYLKCENKFKPQTLLTQLKTELQSLGKKPEAPREGGTGGVEVDAKAKPGAAGSEGAESGVPKPAAAKPAPVKPAPAKPVAAKPVATSPAPSERAPAKPVAAKPVATESAAPERAPG
;
A
#
# COMPACT_ATOMS: atom_id res chain seq x y z
N ASP A 1 6.07 1.40 -6.34
CA ASP A 1 6.54 2.10 -7.55
C ASP A 1 6.74 3.55 -7.21
N GLU A 2 7.93 4.10 -7.46
CA GLU A 2 8.27 5.50 -7.14
C GLU A 2 7.33 6.51 -7.79
N ALA A 3 6.74 6.18 -8.94
CA ALA A 3 5.86 7.09 -9.65
C ALA A 3 4.54 7.34 -8.93
N LEU A 4 4.12 6.48 -8.01
CA LEU A 4 2.87 6.66 -7.23
C LEU A 4 3.11 7.37 -5.90
N LEU A 5 4.38 7.53 -5.49
CA LEU A 5 4.72 8.08 -4.17
C LEU A 5 4.28 9.52 -3.96
N HIS A 6 3.97 10.28 -5.02
CA HIS A 6 3.46 11.64 -4.93
C HIS A 6 1.96 11.70 -4.64
N LEU A 7 1.22 10.60 -4.79
CA LEU A 7 -0.22 10.57 -4.58
C LEU A 7 -0.57 10.75 -3.09
N PRO A 8 -1.72 11.39 -2.76
CA PRO A 8 -2.06 11.76 -1.39
C PRO A 8 -1.99 10.62 -0.37
N ALA A 9 -2.51 9.43 -0.72
CA ALA A 9 -2.54 8.30 0.22
C ALA A 9 -1.13 7.87 0.66
N TYR A 10 -0.17 7.85 -0.27
CA TYR A 10 1.22 7.50 0.04
C TYR A 10 1.89 8.53 0.95
N GLN A 11 1.54 9.81 0.82
CA GLN A 11 2.05 10.85 1.71
C GLN A 11 1.47 10.69 3.12
N LYS A 12 0.17 10.37 3.24
CA LYS A 12 -0.45 10.09 4.54
C LYS A 12 0.19 8.90 5.27
N TYR A 13 0.52 7.82 4.56
CA TYR A 13 1.23 6.70 5.19
C TYR A 13 2.64 7.04 5.65
N LYS A 14 3.36 7.90 4.89
CA LYS A 14 4.67 8.40 5.33
C LYS A 14 4.57 9.24 6.61
N GLU A 15 3.50 10.02 6.78
CA GLU A 15 3.27 10.79 8.02
C GLU A 15 3.16 9.86 9.24
N PHE A 16 2.47 8.72 9.10
CA PHE A 16 2.38 7.71 10.17
C PHE A 16 3.71 7.00 10.42
N ASP A 17 4.47 6.68 9.37
CA ASP A 17 5.78 6.04 9.51
C ASP A 17 6.83 6.95 10.16
N SER A 18 6.75 8.26 9.91
CA SER A 18 7.71 9.28 10.37
C SER A 18 7.29 10.00 11.63
N VAL A 19 6.22 9.53 12.30
CA VAL A 19 5.73 10.16 13.53
C VAL A 19 6.83 10.24 14.59
N ASP A 20 7.00 11.44 15.17
CA ASP A 20 7.95 11.66 16.26
C ASP A 20 7.47 10.98 17.55
N ILE A 21 8.23 9.98 17.99
CA ILE A 21 7.99 9.19 19.20
C ILE A 21 8.91 9.58 20.36
N SER A 22 9.71 10.65 20.25
CA SER A 22 10.67 11.06 21.28
C SER A 22 10.03 11.33 22.65
N LYS A 23 8.78 11.80 22.64
CA LYS A 23 7.96 12.08 23.83
C LYS A 23 6.97 10.97 24.17
N GLU A 24 7.01 9.85 23.46
CA GLU A 24 6.06 8.75 23.67
C GLU A 24 6.50 7.85 24.83
N THR A 25 5.76 7.92 25.93
CA THR A 25 6.04 7.21 27.19
C THR A 25 5.03 6.10 27.51
N THR A 26 4.18 5.70 26.57
CA THR A 26 3.16 4.65 26.73
C THR A 26 3.76 3.38 27.34
N SER A 27 3.41 3.11 28.60
CA SER A 27 3.97 2.00 29.37
C SER A 27 3.49 0.64 28.88
N GLN A 28 2.33 0.59 28.22
CA GLN A 28 1.77 -0.59 27.57
C GLN A 28 2.74 -1.18 26.53
N CYS A 29 3.52 -0.33 25.85
CA CYS A 29 4.54 -0.77 24.90
C CYS A 29 5.73 -1.50 25.55
N ASN A 30 5.92 -1.37 26.86
CA ASN A 30 6.95 -2.12 27.59
C ASN A 30 6.51 -3.55 27.91
N ASN A 31 5.19 -3.82 27.89
CA ASN A 31 4.58 -5.09 28.28
C ASN A 31 4.07 -5.90 27.07
N LEU A 32 4.64 -5.68 25.87
CA LEU A 32 4.25 -6.37 24.64
C LEU A 32 4.59 -7.87 24.61
N GLY A 33 5.40 -8.35 25.56
CA GLY A 33 5.97 -9.70 25.51
C GLY A 33 7.12 -9.85 24.50
N SER A 34 7.56 -8.77 23.85
CA SER A 34 8.71 -8.75 22.95
C SER A 34 9.93 -8.08 23.57
N LYS A 35 11.12 -8.64 23.32
CA LYS A 35 12.42 -8.04 23.66
C LYS A 35 12.98 -7.17 22.54
N GLU A 36 12.37 -7.20 21.35
CA GLU A 36 12.85 -6.49 20.17
C GLU A 36 12.50 -5.00 20.25
N GLU A 37 13.49 -4.14 20.02
CA GLU A 37 13.27 -2.69 20.06
C GLU A 37 12.42 -2.21 18.88
N SER A 38 12.40 -2.94 17.76
CA SER A 38 11.53 -2.66 16.62
C SER A 38 10.05 -2.75 16.98
N ASP A 39 9.67 -3.74 17.80
CA ASP A 39 8.26 -3.99 18.16
C ASP A 39 7.78 -2.91 19.13
N LYS A 40 8.63 -2.53 20.09
CA LYS A 40 8.38 -1.38 20.98
C LYS A 40 8.28 -0.08 20.21
N THR A 41 9.15 0.11 19.22
CA THR A 41 9.12 1.29 18.33
C THR A 41 7.81 1.35 17.55
N LEU A 42 7.36 0.23 16.96
CA LEU A 42 6.08 0.16 16.26
C LEU A 42 4.91 0.48 17.20
N CYS A 43 4.90 -0.09 18.40
CA CYS A 43 3.89 0.22 19.42
C CYS A 43 3.84 1.71 19.77
N LYS A 44 5.01 2.35 19.98
CA LYS A 44 5.08 3.79 20.25
C LYS A 44 4.53 4.61 19.09
N LYS A 45 4.80 4.22 17.83
CA LYS A 45 4.23 4.88 16.65
C LYS A 45 2.71 4.74 16.62
N ILE A 46 2.18 3.54 16.93
CA ILE A 46 0.73 3.30 17.02
C ILE A 46 0.10 4.24 18.06
N ALA A 47 0.63 4.25 19.29
CA ALA A 47 0.14 5.10 20.37
C ALA A 47 0.15 6.58 19.99
N GLN A 48 1.27 7.07 19.44
CA GLN A 48 1.43 8.46 19.07
C GLN A 48 0.52 8.87 17.89
N ASN A 49 0.32 8.00 16.90
CA ASN A 49 -0.61 8.25 15.81
C ASN A 49 -2.06 8.31 16.32
N LEU A 50 -2.46 7.42 17.23
CA LEU A 50 -3.79 7.46 17.86
C LEU A 50 -4.00 8.74 18.68
N ARG A 51 -2.98 9.22 19.42
CA ARG A 51 -3.04 10.52 20.13
C ARG A 51 -3.21 11.69 19.18
N LYS A 52 -2.53 11.69 18.04
CA LYS A 52 -2.72 12.73 17.01
C LYS A 52 -4.12 12.67 16.42
N LEU A 53 -4.61 11.48 16.11
CA LEU A 53 -5.98 11.31 15.61
C LEU A 53 -7.00 11.75 16.65
N SER A 54 -6.74 11.53 17.94
CA SER A 54 -7.63 11.95 19.02
C SER A 54 -7.72 13.47 19.20
N THR A 55 -6.97 14.28 18.46
CA THR A 55 -7.20 15.74 18.42
C THR A 55 -8.19 16.15 17.32
N LEU A 56 -8.50 15.25 16.38
CA LEU A 56 -9.41 15.50 15.25
C LEU A 56 -10.88 15.24 15.62
N GLN A 57 -11.79 15.63 14.73
CA GLN A 57 -13.24 15.43 14.85
C GLN A 57 -13.90 15.20 13.47
N GLY A 58 -15.14 14.70 13.49
CA GLY A 58 -15.98 14.55 12.29
C GLY A 58 -15.32 13.71 11.20
N ASP A 59 -15.48 14.12 9.95
CA ASP A 59 -14.98 13.39 8.78
C ASP A 59 -13.45 13.37 8.71
N GLU A 60 -12.77 14.38 9.26
CA GLU A 60 -11.30 14.39 9.30
C GLU A 60 -10.78 13.25 10.18
N LEU A 61 -11.39 13.05 11.35
CA LEU A 61 -11.11 11.92 12.24
C LEU A 61 -11.43 10.59 11.56
N LYS A 62 -12.65 10.44 11.02
CA LYS A 62 -13.06 9.19 10.35
C LYS A 62 -12.10 8.82 9.22
N ASN A 63 -11.79 9.77 8.34
CA ASN A 63 -10.85 9.56 7.24
C ASN A 63 -9.44 9.23 7.74
N GLY A 64 -8.95 9.95 8.77
CA GLY A 64 -7.68 9.67 9.40
C GLY A 64 -7.60 8.25 9.98
N CYS A 65 -8.69 7.79 10.60
CA CYS A 65 -8.82 6.44 11.13
C CYS A 65 -8.76 5.37 10.03
N TYR A 66 -9.41 5.57 8.88
CA TYR A 66 -9.31 4.63 7.75
C TYR A 66 -7.88 4.50 7.22
N TYR A 67 -7.16 5.62 7.07
CA TYR A 67 -5.73 5.55 6.74
C TYR A 67 -4.95 4.81 7.82
N PHE A 68 -5.22 5.09 9.11
CA PHE A 68 -4.52 4.45 10.22
C PHE A 68 -4.74 2.93 10.23
N GLN A 69 -5.97 2.45 10.01
CA GLN A 69 -6.28 1.02 9.94
C GLN A 69 -5.45 0.33 8.85
N HIS A 70 -5.46 0.86 7.63
CA HIS A 70 -4.69 0.28 6.52
C HIS A 70 -3.18 0.31 6.77
N TRP A 71 -2.66 1.40 7.35
CA TRP A 71 -1.27 1.49 7.76
C TRP A 71 -0.94 0.41 8.80
N PHE A 72 -1.77 0.30 9.83
CA PHE A 72 -1.58 -0.66 10.91
C PHE A 72 -1.58 -2.10 10.40
N TYR A 73 -2.57 -2.50 9.60
CA TYR A 73 -2.62 -3.83 8.99
C TYR A 73 -1.40 -4.11 8.10
N GLU A 74 -0.88 -3.12 7.38
CA GLU A 74 0.36 -3.27 6.61
C GLU A 74 1.57 -3.53 7.52
N GLN A 75 1.68 -2.84 8.65
CA GLN A 75 2.75 -3.11 9.64
C GLN A 75 2.60 -4.50 10.26
N ILE A 76 1.37 -4.91 10.57
CA ILE A 76 1.08 -6.24 11.11
C ILE A 76 1.46 -7.34 10.12
N ALA A 77 0.97 -7.26 8.88
CA ALA A 77 1.28 -8.21 7.82
C ALA A 77 2.77 -8.31 7.54
N LYS A 78 3.48 -7.17 7.52
CA LYS A 78 4.92 -7.14 7.24
C LYS A 78 5.77 -7.75 8.35
N THR A 79 5.34 -7.63 9.61
CA THR A 79 6.16 -7.96 10.78
C THR A 79 5.82 -9.32 11.37
N TYR A 80 4.54 -9.69 11.35
CA TYR A 80 4.00 -10.82 12.11
C TYR A 80 3.42 -11.94 11.24
N TYR A 81 3.61 -11.87 9.91
CA TYR A 81 3.20 -12.92 8.96
C TYR A 81 4.33 -13.32 8.02
N ASP A 82 4.35 -14.60 7.66
CA ASP A 82 5.15 -15.19 6.59
C ASP A 82 4.23 -15.57 5.43
N GLY A 83 3.98 -14.61 4.55
CA GLY A 83 2.95 -14.73 3.50
C GLY A 83 1.55 -14.78 4.12
N LYS A 84 0.89 -15.93 3.98
CA LYS A 84 -0.49 -16.15 4.48
C LYS A 84 -0.56 -16.56 5.95
N ASN A 85 0.57 -16.98 6.51
CA ASN A 85 0.60 -17.63 7.81
C ASN A 85 1.13 -16.69 8.89
N LYS A 86 0.52 -16.73 10.07
CA LYS A 86 1.02 -16.06 11.28
C LYS A 86 2.42 -16.61 11.60
N ASN A 87 3.39 -15.74 11.86
CA ASN A 87 4.73 -16.16 12.25
C ASN A 87 4.81 -16.38 13.78
N ASN A 88 5.99 -16.79 14.27
CA ASN A 88 6.19 -17.09 15.70
C ASN A 88 6.05 -15.87 16.64
N LYS A 89 6.08 -14.65 16.10
CA LYS A 89 5.91 -13.39 16.85
C LYS A 89 4.47 -12.86 16.81
N TYR A 90 3.53 -13.58 16.20
CA TYR A 90 2.15 -13.09 16.03
C TYR A 90 1.45 -12.70 17.34
N HIS A 91 1.78 -13.37 18.46
CA HIS A 91 1.29 -13.00 19.79
C HIS A 91 1.61 -11.55 20.20
N VAL A 92 2.71 -10.98 19.68
CA VAL A 92 3.05 -9.56 19.86
C VAL A 92 2.11 -8.69 19.04
N GLY A 93 1.78 -9.12 17.81
CA GLY A 93 0.78 -8.47 16.96
C GLY A 93 -0.59 -8.40 17.64
N GLU A 94 -1.06 -9.49 18.25
CA GLU A 94 -2.31 -9.53 19.04
C GLU A 94 -2.31 -8.46 20.14
N LYS A 95 -1.19 -8.30 20.85
CA LYS A 95 -1.05 -7.24 21.86
C LYS A 95 -1.14 -5.83 21.30
N LEU A 96 -0.78 -5.61 20.03
CA LEU A 96 -0.95 -4.30 19.39
C LEU A 96 -2.43 -4.00 19.10
N PHE A 97 -3.23 -5.01 18.74
CA PHE A 97 -4.69 -4.86 18.64
C PHE A 97 -5.30 -4.51 20.00
N ASP A 98 -4.89 -5.19 21.07
CA ASP A 98 -5.32 -4.89 22.44
C ASP A 98 -5.04 -3.42 22.81
N ILE A 99 -3.85 -2.91 22.44
CA ILE A 99 -3.47 -1.52 22.72
C ILE A 99 -4.38 -0.53 21.98
N ILE A 100 -4.71 -0.79 20.71
CA ILE A 100 -5.68 0.04 19.99
C ILE A 100 -7.02 0.06 20.71
N ALA A 101 -7.51 -1.11 21.15
CA ALA A 101 -8.76 -1.22 21.91
C ALA A 101 -8.71 -0.43 23.24
N LEU A 102 -7.57 -0.45 23.95
CA LEU A 102 -7.37 0.35 25.16
C LEU A 102 -7.44 1.85 24.86
N PHE A 103 -6.78 2.32 23.80
CA PHE A 103 -6.87 3.73 23.38
C PHE A 103 -8.29 4.16 23.05
N ILE A 104 -9.08 3.29 22.40
CA ILE A 104 -10.47 3.57 22.09
C ILE A 104 -11.31 3.61 23.37
N SER A 105 -11.02 2.77 24.37
CA SER A 105 -11.69 2.83 25.66
C SER A 105 -11.42 4.13 26.42
N GLU A 106 -10.22 4.70 26.29
CA GLU A 106 -9.87 6.00 26.87
C GLU A 106 -10.43 7.17 26.06
N TYR A 107 -10.44 7.05 24.73
CA TYR A 107 -10.89 8.06 23.78
C TYR A 107 -11.97 7.46 22.86
N SER A 108 -13.21 7.37 23.37
CA SER A 108 -14.33 6.71 22.65
C SER A 108 -14.58 7.22 21.24
N LYS A 109 -14.26 8.49 20.95
CA LYS A 109 -14.35 9.05 19.59
C LYS A 109 -13.41 8.39 18.57
N LEU A 110 -12.37 7.68 19.02
CA LEU A 110 -11.50 6.88 18.17
C LEU A 110 -12.14 5.57 17.73
N GLU A 111 -13.42 5.31 18.03
CA GLU A 111 -14.14 4.12 17.55
C GLU A 111 -13.91 3.83 16.05
N PRO A 112 -13.92 4.82 15.13
CA PRO A 112 -13.64 4.57 13.71
C PRO A 112 -12.23 4.04 13.43
N CYS A 113 -11.28 4.16 14.36
CA CYS A 113 -9.91 3.67 14.26
C CYS A 113 -9.77 2.20 14.69
N ARG A 114 -10.86 1.55 15.15
CA ARG A 114 -10.82 0.17 15.60
C ARG A 114 -10.26 -0.74 14.52
N CYS A 115 -9.28 -1.55 14.89
CA CYS A 115 -8.73 -2.59 14.04
C CYS A 115 -9.18 -3.93 14.60
N TYR A 116 -9.70 -4.80 13.74
CA TYR A 116 -10.16 -6.13 14.13
C TYR A 116 -9.07 -7.14 13.78
N GLU A 117 -8.71 -7.97 14.76
CA GLU A 117 -7.75 -9.05 14.58
C GLU A 117 -8.12 -10.08 13.49
N PRO A 118 -9.40 -10.51 13.32
CA PRO A 118 -9.74 -11.42 12.24
C PRO A 118 -9.44 -10.81 10.87
N GLY A 119 -8.49 -11.39 10.16
CA GLY A 119 -8.14 -10.99 8.81
C GLY A 119 -6.90 -11.70 8.27
N LYS A 120 -6.63 -11.50 6.99
CA LYS A 120 -5.46 -12.05 6.29
C LYS A 120 -4.74 -10.93 5.54
N PRO A 121 -3.39 -11.00 5.43
CA PRO A 121 -2.61 -10.01 4.68
C PRO A 121 -3.10 -9.74 3.26
N GLU A 122 -3.62 -10.75 2.56
CA GLU A 122 -4.16 -10.57 1.20
C GLU A 122 -5.38 -9.65 1.17
N ASP A 123 -6.31 -9.86 2.10
CA ASP A 123 -7.57 -9.11 2.17
C ASP A 123 -7.29 -7.66 2.59
N TRP A 124 -6.44 -7.47 3.60
CA TRP A 124 -6.01 -6.13 4.03
C TRP A 124 -5.32 -5.35 2.91
N LYS A 125 -4.52 -6.05 2.10
CA LYS A 125 -3.84 -5.46 0.95
C LYS A 125 -4.82 -5.04 -0.14
N VAL A 126 -5.81 -5.87 -0.46
CA VAL A 126 -6.86 -5.53 -1.43
C VAL A 126 -7.67 -4.33 -0.95
N GLU A 127 -8.14 -4.35 0.30
CA GLU A 127 -8.93 -3.25 0.87
C GLU A 127 -8.16 -1.93 0.85
N LYS A 128 -6.88 -1.96 1.26
CA LYS A 128 -5.99 -0.79 1.18
C LYS A 128 -5.86 -0.24 -0.25
N TYR A 129 -5.69 -1.10 -1.25
CA TYR A 129 -5.59 -0.63 -2.64
C TYR A 129 -6.87 0.03 -3.14
N LEU A 130 -8.03 -0.52 -2.77
CA LEU A 130 -9.33 0.09 -3.10
C LEU A 130 -9.48 1.44 -2.40
N HIS A 131 -9.19 1.52 -1.10
CA HIS A 131 -9.18 2.77 -0.36
C HIS A 131 -8.26 3.82 -1.01
N ASP A 132 -7.01 3.46 -1.26
CA ASP A 132 -6.00 4.34 -1.87
C ASP A 132 -6.45 4.85 -3.23
N TYR A 133 -7.10 4.01 -4.04
CA TYR A 133 -7.67 4.42 -5.32
C TYR A 133 -8.68 5.56 -5.16
N PHE A 134 -9.68 5.44 -4.27
CA PHE A 134 -10.68 6.49 -4.09
C PHE A 134 -10.08 7.77 -3.51
N LYS A 135 -9.08 7.65 -2.64
CA LYS A 135 -8.37 8.81 -2.08
C LYS A 135 -7.48 9.52 -3.09
N ASN A 136 -6.93 8.79 -4.05
CA ASN A 136 -6.03 9.33 -5.07
C ASN A 136 -6.75 9.69 -6.38
N HIS A 137 -8.03 9.33 -6.55
CA HIS A 137 -8.75 9.39 -7.83
C HIS A 137 -8.61 10.75 -8.56
N GLN A 138 -8.70 11.87 -7.83
CA GLN A 138 -8.63 13.22 -8.41
C GLN A 138 -7.22 13.61 -8.87
N ASP A 139 -6.19 12.97 -8.34
CA ASP A 139 -4.78 13.22 -8.63
C ASP A 139 -4.24 12.33 -9.76
N ILE A 140 -4.97 11.26 -10.10
CA ILE A 140 -4.62 10.34 -11.17
C ILE A 140 -5.13 10.90 -12.52
N LYS A 141 -4.26 11.64 -13.21
CA LYS A 141 -4.55 12.22 -14.53
C LYS A 141 -3.30 12.34 -15.41
N CYS A 142 -3.45 12.16 -16.71
CA CYS A 142 -2.35 12.21 -17.66
C CYS A 142 -2.05 13.63 -18.15
N SER A 143 -3.06 14.51 -18.18
CA SER A 143 -2.95 15.90 -18.66
C SER A 143 -1.75 16.69 -18.11
N ASN A 144 -1.40 16.50 -16.83
CA ASN A 144 -0.28 17.20 -16.17
C ASN A 144 0.89 16.28 -15.80
N SER A 145 1.03 15.12 -16.45
CA SER A 145 2.10 14.16 -16.15
C SER A 145 2.90 13.76 -17.39
N SER A 146 4.08 13.16 -17.17
CA SER A 146 4.87 12.59 -18.25
C SER A 146 4.19 11.34 -18.80
N LYS A 147 4.52 10.97 -20.05
CA LYS A 147 4.04 9.74 -20.68
C LYS A 147 4.28 8.52 -19.79
N ASP A 148 5.50 8.36 -19.27
CA ASP A 148 5.86 7.23 -18.40
C ASP A 148 5.03 7.20 -17.10
N ARG A 149 4.72 8.37 -16.53
CA ARG A 149 3.89 8.46 -15.32
C ARG A 149 2.44 8.10 -15.63
N CYS A 150 1.91 8.59 -16.75
CA CYS A 150 0.58 8.23 -17.24
C CYS A 150 0.45 6.72 -17.49
N GLU A 151 1.46 6.08 -18.10
CA GLU A 151 1.49 4.62 -18.29
C GLU A 151 1.44 3.87 -16.95
N LYS A 152 2.13 4.37 -15.93
CA LYS A 152 2.07 3.79 -14.58
C LYS A 152 0.72 4.00 -13.90
N TYR A 153 0.05 5.13 -14.11
CA TYR A 153 -1.33 5.31 -13.67
C TYR A 153 -2.27 4.30 -14.34
N ILE A 154 -2.13 4.09 -15.65
CA ILE A 154 -2.93 3.09 -16.38
C ILE A 154 -2.70 1.70 -15.81
N GLN A 155 -1.45 1.31 -15.53
CA GLN A 155 -1.13 0.03 -14.89
C GLN A 155 -1.76 -0.10 -13.50
N TYR A 156 -1.63 0.95 -12.68
CA TYR A 156 -2.24 1.00 -11.35
C TYR A 156 -3.76 0.85 -11.42
N VAL A 157 -4.45 1.69 -12.21
CA VAL A 157 -5.91 1.65 -12.33
C VAL A 157 -6.39 0.33 -12.97
N THR A 158 -5.61 -0.25 -13.89
CA THR A 158 -5.91 -1.60 -14.43
C THR A 158 -5.90 -2.66 -13.33
N TYR A 159 -4.93 -2.59 -12.41
CA TYR A 159 -4.89 -3.50 -11.27
C TYR A 159 -6.08 -3.28 -10.33
N ILE A 160 -6.41 -2.03 -9.98
CA ILE A 160 -7.61 -1.71 -9.18
C ILE A 160 -8.89 -2.23 -9.85
N ASN A 161 -9.01 -2.08 -11.17
CA ASN A 161 -10.15 -2.56 -11.94
C ASN A 161 -10.31 -4.09 -11.90
N SER A 162 -9.23 -4.84 -11.64
CA SER A 162 -9.32 -6.30 -11.42
C SER A 162 -9.82 -6.69 -10.03
N LEU A 163 -9.73 -5.77 -9.05
CA LEU A 163 -10.13 -6.00 -7.66
C LEU A 163 -11.54 -5.46 -7.35
N PHE A 164 -11.89 -4.33 -7.97
CA PHE A 164 -13.11 -3.58 -7.65
C PHE A 164 -14.43 -4.34 -7.90
N PRO A 165 -14.61 -5.15 -8.98
CA PRO A 165 -15.90 -5.76 -9.28
C PRO A 165 -16.47 -6.63 -8.15
N GLU A 166 -15.61 -7.33 -7.40
CA GLU A 166 -16.07 -8.14 -6.26
C GLU A 166 -16.62 -7.25 -5.14
N LYS A 167 -15.96 -6.12 -4.85
CA LYS A 167 -16.41 -5.16 -3.84
C LYS A 167 -17.66 -4.42 -4.29
N GLU A 168 -17.72 -4.01 -5.56
CA GLU A 168 -18.87 -3.35 -6.17
C GLU A 168 -20.13 -4.22 -6.07
N ASN A 169 -20.06 -5.49 -6.48
CA ASN A 169 -21.21 -6.41 -6.41
C ASN A 169 -21.72 -6.65 -4.99
N LYS A 170 -20.86 -6.49 -3.97
CA LYS A 170 -21.21 -6.71 -2.57
C LYS A 170 -21.73 -5.46 -1.86
N CYS A 171 -21.37 -4.28 -2.37
CA CYS A 171 -21.53 -3.03 -1.65
C CYS A 171 -22.26 -1.93 -2.41
N CYS A 172 -22.58 -2.12 -3.69
CA CYS A 172 -23.24 -1.11 -4.49
C CYS A 172 -24.60 -1.62 -4.97
N ASP A 173 -25.66 -0.89 -4.66
CA ASP A 173 -26.95 -1.01 -5.35
C ASP A 173 -27.07 0.14 -6.36
N GLY A 174 -26.71 -0.16 -7.61
CA GLY A 174 -26.58 0.87 -8.64
C GLY A 174 -25.42 1.84 -8.36
N GLU A 175 -25.74 3.12 -8.14
CA GLU A 175 -24.76 4.16 -7.78
C GLU A 175 -24.74 4.47 -6.27
N GLU A 176 -25.59 3.80 -5.49
CA GLU A 176 -25.69 3.98 -4.05
C GLU A 176 -24.86 2.94 -3.31
N LEU A 177 -24.22 3.37 -2.21
CA LEU A 177 -23.51 2.47 -1.31
C LEU A 177 -24.54 1.75 -0.44
N ASP A 178 -24.57 0.43 -0.52
CA ASP A 178 -25.32 -0.41 0.40
C ASP A 178 -24.52 -0.51 1.70
N GLU A 179 -24.97 0.19 2.74
CA GLU A 179 -24.33 0.25 4.06
C GLU A 179 -24.58 -1.04 4.87
N TYR A 180 -24.20 -2.21 4.31
CA TYR A 180 -24.06 -3.46 5.05
C TYR A 180 -22.68 -3.56 5.73
N GLU A 181 -22.58 -4.45 6.71
CA GLU A 181 -21.47 -4.61 7.67
C GLU A 181 -20.04 -4.70 7.07
N PHE A 182 -19.89 -4.99 5.77
CA PHE A 182 -18.60 -5.15 5.09
C PHE A 182 -18.23 -4.01 4.13
N CYS A 183 -19.08 -2.98 4.03
CA CYS A 183 -19.01 -1.94 3.03
C CYS A 183 -18.60 -0.62 3.68
N GLU A 184 -17.33 -0.28 3.50
CA GLU A 184 -16.76 0.89 4.15
C GLU A 184 -17.18 2.19 3.45
N PRO A 185 -17.49 3.27 4.19
CA PRO A 185 -17.89 4.58 3.67
C PRO A 185 -16.91 5.25 2.70
N TYR A 186 -15.66 4.77 2.60
CA TYR A 186 -14.72 5.29 1.62
C TYR A 186 -15.07 4.85 0.18
N LEU A 187 -15.80 3.75 0.03
CA LEU A 187 -16.17 3.16 -1.24
C LEU A 187 -17.17 4.08 -1.95
N LYS A 188 -16.95 4.29 -3.25
CA LYS A 188 -17.83 5.13 -4.07
C LYS A 188 -18.38 4.33 -5.24
N CYS A 189 -19.71 4.25 -5.31
CA CYS A 189 -20.42 3.43 -6.29
C CYS A 189 -20.80 4.21 -7.55
N GLU A 190 -20.73 5.55 -7.54
CA GLU A 190 -21.10 6.37 -8.71
C GLU A 190 -20.21 6.07 -9.91
N ASN A 191 -20.79 6.03 -11.11
CA ASN A 191 -20.10 5.61 -12.33
C ASN A 191 -18.81 6.40 -12.62
N LYS A 192 -18.77 7.68 -12.23
CA LYS A 192 -17.59 8.55 -12.41
C LYS A 192 -16.37 8.12 -11.58
N PHE A 193 -16.55 7.36 -10.51
CA PHE A 193 -15.47 6.86 -9.65
C PHE A 193 -15.07 5.43 -9.99
N LYS A 194 -15.78 4.74 -10.88
CA LYS A 194 -15.45 3.36 -11.24
C LYS A 194 -14.09 3.28 -11.94
N PRO A 195 -13.21 2.32 -11.61
CA PRO A 195 -11.89 2.19 -12.21
C PRO A 195 -11.91 2.07 -13.73
N GLN A 196 -12.91 1.39 -14.30
CA GLN A 196 -13.06 1.26 -15.76
C GLN A 196 -13.31 2.60 -16.45
N THR A 197 -14.07 3.50 -15.80
CA THR A 197 -14.34 4.86 -16.29
C THR A 197 -13.03 5.65 -16.35
N LEU A 198 -12.30 5.70 -15.24
CA LEU A 198 -11.01 6.39 -15.18
C LEU A 198 -9.98 5.78 -16.13
N LEU A 199 -9.93 4.45 -16.24
CA LEU A 199 -9.01 3.75 -17.13
C LEU A 199 -9.22 4.13 -18.60
N THR A 200 -10.49 4.26 -19.02
CA THR A 200 -10.84 4.68 -20.39
C THR A 200 -10.40 6.12 -20.64
N GLN A 201 -10.59 7.00 -19.66
CA GLN A 201 -10.15 8.39 -19.74
C GLN A 201 -8.62 8.48 -19.86
N LEU A 202 -7.87 7.81 -18.98
CA LEU A 202 -6.39 7.83 -19.00
C LEU A 202 -5.81 7.30 -20.32
N LYS A 203 -6.38 6.24 -20.89
CA LYS A 203 -5.95 5.72 -22.20
C LYS A 203 -6.17 6.73 -23.33
N THR A 204 -7.28 7.46 -23.28
CA THR A 204 -7.58 8.52 -24.25
C THR A 204 -6.60 9.69 -24.12
N GLU A 205 -6.31 10.11 -22.89
CA GLU A 205 -5.33 11.16 -22.61
C GLU A 205 -3.90 10.74 -23.02
N LEU A 206 -3.51 9.48 -22.82
CA LEU A 206 -2.20 8.99 -23.26
C LEU A 206 -2.05 9.06 -24.79
N GLN A 207 -3.11 8.74 -25.53
CA GLN A 207 -3.10 8.83 -27.00
C GLN A 207 -2.97 10.28 -27.48
N SER A 208 -3.59 11.24 -26.79
CA SER A 208 -3.48 12.66 -27.15
C SER A 208 -2.10 13.24 -26.83
N LEU A 209 -1.44 12.77 -25.77
CA LEU A 209 -0.03 13.10 -25.48
C LEU A 209 0.92 12.66 -26.61
N GLY A 210 0.62 11.56 -27.29
CA GLY A 210 1.38 11.07 -28.44
C GLY A 210 1.14 11.84 -29.74
N LYS A 211 0.13 12.71 -29.81
CA LYS A 211 -0.25 13.49 -31.00
C LYS A 211 0.23 14.94 -30.97
N LYS A 212 1.08 15.34 -30.01
CA LYS A 212 1.66 16.69 -29.98
C LYS A 212 2.44 16.90 -31.29
N PRO A 213 2.15 17.95 -32.09
CA PRO A 213 2.74 18.11 -33.41
C PRO A 213 4.26 18.20 -33.31
N GLU A 214 4.97 17.34 -34.06
CA GLU A 214 6.36 17.57 -34.40
C GLU A 214 6.45 18.99 -34.98
N ALA A 215 7.21 19.86 -34.32
CA ALA A 215 7.62 21.11 -34.92
C ALA A 215 8.27 20.78 -36.28
N PRO A 216 7.95 21.49 -37.37
CA PRO A 216 8.55 21.23 -38.66
C PRO A 216 10.08 21.24 -38.51
N ARG A 217 10.73 20.12 -38.81
CA ARG A 217 12.16 20.13 -39.10
C ARG A 217 12.32 21.05 -40.31
N GLU A 218 12.91 22.23 -40.11
CA GLU A 218 13.39 23.06 -41.21
C GLU A 218 14.32 22.19 -42.07
N GLY A 219 13.81 21.79 -43.23
CA GLY A 219 14.59 21.15 -44.27
C GLY A 219 15.52 22.19 -44.88
N GLY A 220 16.80 22.10 -44.55
CA GLY A 220 17.86 22.82 -45.26
C GLY A 220 18.66 21.86 -46.13
N THR A 221 18.17 21.57 -47.34
CA THR A 221 19.01 21.05 -48.42
C THR A 221 19.33 22.19 -49.38
N GLY A 222 20.61 22.49 -49.53
CA GLY A 222 21.13 23.43 -50.52
C GLY A 222 22.65 23.49 -50.45
N GLY A 223 23.31 22.56 -51.13
CA GLY A 223 24.73 22.71 -51.48
C GLY A 223 24.88 23.49 -52.78
N VAL A 224 25.95 24.28 -52.89
CA VAL A 224 26.96 24.32 -53.97
C VAL A 224 27.83 25.59 -53.82
N GLU A 225 29.12 25.33 -53.52
CA GLU A 225 30.39 25.91 -54.01
C GLU A 225 30.62 27.45 -54.11
N VAL A 226 31.56 27.99 -53.31
CA VAL A 226 32.98 28.40 -53.54
C VAL A 226 33.19 29.66 -54.40
N ASP A 227 33.87 30.68 -53.85
CA ASP A 227 35.26 31.02 -54.23
C ASP A 227 35.89 32.17 -53.39
N ALA A 228 37.22 32.06 -53.21
CA ALA A 228 38.29 33.07 -53.01
C ALA A 228 38.05 34.39 -52.22
N LYS A 229 38.97 34.99 -51.44
CA LYS A 229 40.40 34.81 -51.11
C LYS A 229 40.82 36.06 -50.29
N ALA A 230 41.52 35.89 -49.17
CA ALA A 230 42.67 36.73 -48.74
C ALA A 230 43.07 36.49 -47.27
N LYS A 231 44.36 36.23 -47.06
CA LYS A 231 45.18 36.39 -45.83
C LYS A 231 46.28 37.43 -46.21
N PRO A 232 47.23 37.90 -45.36
CA PRO A 232 47.51 37.61 -43.94
C PRO A 232 48.04 38.80 -43.07
N GLY A 233 48.37 38.52 -41.80
CA GLY A 233 49.30 39.27 -40.92
C GLY A 233 49.03 38.97 -39.44
N ALA A 234 49.84 38.17 -38.71
CA ALA A 234 51.08 38.51 -37.95
C ALA A 234 50.81 39.50 -36.78
N ALA A 235 51.31 39.39 -35.53
CA ALA A 235 52.10 38.43 -34.74
C ALA A 235 52.12 38.93 -33.27
N GLY A 236 52.39 38.04 -32.30
CA GLY A 236 52.88 38.31 -30.93
C GLY A 236 51.84 38.75 -29.88
N SER A 237 51.98 38.52 -28.57
CA SER A 237 52.90 37.73 -27.72
C SER A 237 52.46 37.93 -26.26
N GLU A 238 52.72 36.94 -25.38
CA GLU A 238 52.85 37.04 -23.90
C GLU A 238 51.58 37.36 -23.07
N GLY A 239 51.32 36.82 -21.88
CA GLY A 239 52.06 35.94 -20.98
C GLY A 239 51.33 35.84 -19.62
N ALA A 240 51.84 34.94 -18.77
CA ALA A 240 51.64 34.81 -17.31
C ALA A 240 50.33 34.21 -16.76
N GLU A 241 50.41 32.89 -16.58
CA GLU A 241 49.68 32.07 -15.61
C GLU A 241 50.41 32.14 -14.24
N SER A 242 49.68 32.30 -13.14
CA SER A 242 50.17 32.12 -11.77
C SER A 242 49.21 31.20 -11.01
N GLY A 243 49.72 30.06 -10.54
CA GLY A 243 49.03 29.13 -9.63
C GLY A 243 48.83 29.72 -8.22
N VAL A 244 48.27 29.06 -7.20
CA VAL A 244 48.12 27.66 -6.71
C VAL A 244 47.12 27.79 -5.50
N PRO A 245 46.57 26.77 -4.77
CA PRO A 245 46.29 25.34 -5.01
C PRO A 245 44.81 24.91 -4.79
N LYS A 246 44.55 23.68 -5.23
CA LYS A 246 43.46 22.74 -4.92
C LYS A 246 43.45 22.27 -3.45
N PRO A 247 42.28 21.97 -2.83
CA PRO A 247 42.19 20.95 -1.79
C PRO A 247 41.66 19.63 -2.34
N ALA A 248 42.19 18.56 -1.76
CA ALA A 248 42.05 17.18 -2.17
C ALA A 248 40.61 16.63 -2.03
N ALA A 249 40.23 15.81 -3.01
CA ALA A 249 39.03 14.99 -2.99
C ALA A 249 39.22 13.80 -2.03
N ALA A 250 38.39 13.72 -1.00
CA ALA A 250 38.19 12.50 -0.23
C ALA A 250 37.35 11.52 -1.06
N LYS A 251 37.86 10.30 -1.25
CA LYS A 251 37.15 9.19 -1.90
C LYS A 251 35.93 8.77 -1.06
N PRO A 252 34.73 8.58 -1.65
CA PRO A 252 33.66 7.85 -0.98
C PRO A 252 33.96 6.34 -0.99
N ALA A 253 33.75 5.68 0.15
CA ALA A 253 33.81 4.23 0.29
C ALA A 253 32.66 3.54 -0.49
N PRO A 254 32.83 2.27 -0.92
CA PRO A 254 31.83 1.56 -1.71
C PRO A 254 30.61 1.20 -0.86
N VAL A 255 29.47 1.80 -1.17
CA VAL A 255 28.16 1.38 -0.64
C VAL A 255 27.73 0.12 -1.38
N LYS A 256 27.69 -1.01 -0.66
CA LYS A 256 27.09 -2.26 -1.17
C LYS A 256 25.60 -2.02 -1.49
N PRO A 257 25.09 -2.42 -2.66
CA PRO A 257 23.66 -2.34 -2.95
C PRO A 257 22.85 -3.26 -2.01
N ALA A 258 21.76 -2.72 -1.47
CA ALA A 258 20.73 -3.51 -0.79
C ALA A 258 20.08 -4.50 -1.79
N PRO A 259 19.68 -5.71 -1.36
CA PRO A 259 19.15 -6.72 -2.26
C PRO A 259 17.80 -6.29 -2.85
N ALA A 260 17.69 -6.46 -4.18
CA ALA A 260 16.47 -6.24 -4.93
C ALA A 260 15.33 -7.15 -4.41
N LYS A 261 14.16 -6.56 -4.17
CA LYS A 261 12.93 -7.32 -3.90
C LYS A 261 12.58 -8.18 -5.13
N PRO A 262 12.14 -9.43 -4.95
CA PRO A 262 11.84 -10.33 -6.06
C PRO A 262 10.57 -9.89 -6.79
N VAL A 263 10.68 -9.86 -8.11
CA VAL A 263 9.57 -9.68 -9.05
C VAL A 263 8.79 -11.00 -9.10
N ALA A 264 7.51 -10.98 -8.74
CA ALA A 264 6.66 -12.15 -8.82
C ALA A 264 6.47 -12.58 -10.29
N ALA A 265 6.89 -13.80 -10.60
CA ALA A 265 6.62 -14.45 -11.87
C ALA A 265 5.12 -14.80 -11.97
N LYS A 266 4.53 -14.63 -13.17
CA LYS A 266 3.17 -15.08 -13.50
C LYS A 266 3.04 -16.60 -13.30
N PRO A 267 1.93 -17.14 -12.77
CA PRO A 267 1.70 -18.57 -12.82
C PRO A 267 1.27 -18.99 -14.23
N VAL A 268 1.92 -20.03 -14.75
CA VAL A 268 1.48 -20.81 -15.91
C VAL A 268 0.33 -21.70 -15.45
N ALA A 269 -0.78 -21.66 -16.19
CA ALA A 269 -1.92 -22.54 -15.96
C ALA A 269 -1.61 -23.96 -16.44
N THR A 270 -1.61 -24.92 -15.53
CA THR A 270 -1.75 -26.35 -15.84
C THR A 270 -3.02 -26.86 -15.17
N SER A 271 -4.01 -27.21 -15.99
CA SER A 271 -5.22 -27.91 -15.56
C SER A 271 -4.88 -29.31 -15.02
N PRO A 272 -5.46 -29.75 -13.89
CA PRO A 272 -5.50 -31.16 -13.55
C PRO A 272 -6.73 -31.84 -14.18
N ALA A 273 -6.52 -33.02 -14.75
CA ALA A 273 -7.55 -33.96 -15.21
C ALA A 273 -8.13 -34.78 -14.02
N PRO A 274 -9.29 -35.44 -14.17
CA PRO A 274 -10.23 -35.69 -13.09
C PRO A 274 -9.95 -36.93 -12.22
N SER A 275 -10.48 -36.85 -11.01
CA SER A 275 -10.45 -37.79 -9.89
C SER A 275 -11.00 -39.18 -10.21
N GLU A 276 -10.28 -40.22 -9.77
CA GLU A 276 -10.81 -41.57 -9.61
C GLU A 276 -10.86 -41.91 -8.10
N ARG A 277 -12.07 -42.07 -7.56
CA ARG A 277 -12.34 -42.51 -6.20
C ARG A 277 -12.49 -44.02 -6.17
N ALA A 278 -11.79 -44.70 -5.26
CA ALA A 278 -12.13 -46.04 -4.79
C ALA A 278 -12.59 -45.96 -3.30
N PRO A 279 -13.60 -46.75 -2.87
CA PRO A 279 -14.22 -46.59 -1.56
C PRO A 279 -13.52 -47.42 -0.46
N ALA A 280 -13.30 -46.80 0.71
CA ALA A 280 -12.92 -47.50 1.94
C ALA A 280 -14.16 -47.74 2.83
N LYS A 281 -14.33 -48.98 3.29
CA LYS A 281 -15.41 -49.46 4.18
C LYS A 281 -15.34 -48.85 5.59
N PRO A 282 -16.48 -48.73 6.31
CA PRO A 282 -16.50 -48.24 7.69
C PRO A 282 -16.22 -49.38 8.68
N VAL A 283 -15.44 -49.09 9.73
CA VAL A 283 -15.25 -49.96 10.89
C VAL A 283 -16.05 -49.38 12.06
N ALA A 284 -16.94 -50.20 12.62
CA ALA A 284 -17.75 -49.90 13.79
C ALA A 284 -16.95 -50.10 15.09
N ALA A 285 -17.14 -49.22 16.06
CA ALA A 285 -16.83 -49.47 17.47
C ALA A 285 -17.95 -48.91 18.37
N LYS A 286 -18.28 -49.70 19.40
CA LYS A 286 -19.51 -49.74 20.21
C LYS A 286 -19.72 -48.51 21.13
N PRO A 287 -20.97 -48.24 21.54
CA PRO A 287 -21.27 -47.28 22.61
C PRO A 287 -21.05 -47.91 24.00
N VAL A 288 -20.52 -47.12 24.93
CA VAL A 288 -20.44 -47.43 26.36
C VAL A 288 -21.76 -47.04 27.01
N ALA A 289 -22.39 -48.01 27.67
CA ALA A 289 -23.58 -47.81 28.49
C ALA A 289 -23.18 -47.33 29.90
N THR A 290 -23.80 -46.26 30.36
CA THR A 290 -23.87 -45.91 31.79
C THR A 290 -25.26 -46.27 32.30
N GLU A 291 -25.26 -47.18 33.26
CA GLU A 291 -26.41 -47.77 33.94
C GLU A 291 -26.99 -46.81 34.97
N SER A 292 -28.27 -46.46 34.81
CA SER A 292 -29.07 -45.78 35.83
C SER A 292 -29.74 -46.81 36.73
N ALA A 293 -29.44 -46.81 38.02
CA ALA A 293 -30.15 -47.59 39.02
C ALA A 293 -31.47 -46.91 39.43
N ALA A 294 -32.54 -47.71 39.46
CA ALA A 294 -33.92 -47.35 39.81
C ALA A 294 -34.18 -47.55 41.33
N PRO A 295 -35.35 -47.14 41.86
CA PRO A 295 -35.55 -46.79 43.26
C PRO A 295 -35.99 -47.96 44.15
N GLU A 296 -35.72 -47.86 45.45
CA GLU A 296 -36.27 -48.74 46.49
C GLU A 296 -37.34 -48.00 47.30
N ARG A 297 -38.43 -48.71 47.62
CA ARG A 297 -39.67 -48.17 48.19
C ARG A 297 -39.98 -48.86 49.52
N ALA A 298 -40.56 -48.07 50.43
CA ALA A 298 -41.47 -48.42 51.55
C ALA A 298 -40.82 -48.92 52.88
N PRO A 299 -41.58 -49.04 53.99
CA PRO A 299 -42.94 -48.54 54.35
C PRO A 299 -42.97 -47.78 55.70
N GLY A 300 -44.12 -47.14 56.03
CA GLY A 300 -44.41 -46.60 57.37
C GLY A 300 -45.30 -45.37 57.34
#